data_AF-A0AAN7B5U6-F1
#
_entry.id   AF-A0AAN7B5U6-F1
#
_cell.length_a   1.000
_cell.length_b   1.000
_cell.length_c   1.000
_cell.angle_alpha   90.00
_cell.angle_beta   90.00
_cell.angle_gamma   90.00
#
_symmetry.space_group_name_H-M   'P 1'
#
loop_
_entity.id
_entity.type
_entity.pdbx_description
1 polymer ?
#
loop_
_entity_poly.entity_id
_entity_poly.type
_entity_poly.pdbx_seq_one_letter_code
_entity_poly.pdbx_strand_id
1 'polypeptide(L)'
;SYWTELASWHTRSAEITNFVTGQTPTTAASSSSPARESSPTENDLLPVALLPSGYCLTYSDRFACSAQISDNYAPVDHWQWMATMWRGLVAPDLTIYVLDEASPFARDHLHGEDEYGAGGYDSGQAVEFKRTNLKMAVMVVRLNEASGGLLEKTERRLGFEVLEWVRNGPF
;
A
#
# COMPACT_ATOMS: atom_id res chain seq x y z
N SER A 1 3.74 -4.49 -20.44
CA SER A 1 2.26 -4.52 -20.46
C SER A 1 1.75 -4.92 -19.08
N TYR A 2 0.45 -4.83 -18.81
CA TYR A 2 -0.14 -5.22 -17.53
C TYR A 2 0.28 -6.63 -17.08
N TRP A 3 0.21 -7.61 -17.98
CA TRP A 3 0.55 -9.01 -17.70
C TRP A 3 2.03 -9.24 -17.37
N THR A 4 2.93 -8.51 -18.02
CA THR A 4 4.38 -8.59 -17.70
C THR A 4 4.65 -8.08 -16.28
N GLU A 5 3.99 -6.99 -15.89
CA GLU A 5 4.11 -6.42 -14.56
C GLU A 5 3.52 -7.37 -13.52
N LEU A 6 2.32 -7.89 -13.76
CA LEU A 6 1.70 -8.86 -12.84
C LEU A 6 2.57 -10.11 -12.66
N ALA A 7 3.12 -10.66 -13.74
CA ALA A 7 4.02 -11.81 -13.68
C ALA A 7 5.30 -11.53 -12.88
N SER A 8 5.89 -10.34 -13.01
CA SER A 8 7.08 -9.96 -12.22
C SER A 8 6.76 -9.84 -10.73
N TRP A 9 5.54 -9.41 -10.39
CA TRP A 9 5.07 -9.32 -9.01
C TRP A 9 4.85 -10.68 -8.35
N HIS A 10 4.51 -11.74 -9.09
CA HIS A 10 4.50 -13.10 -8.53
C HIS A 10 5.87 -13.53 -8.01
N THR A 11 6.94 -13.24 -8.75
CA THR A 11 8.31 -13.50 -8.28
C THR A 11 8.66 -12.62 -7.08
N ARG A 12 8.43 -11.31 -7.17
CA ARG A 12 8.74 -10.36 -6.09
C ARG A 12 7.96 -10.65 -4.80
N SER A 13 6.72 -11.13 -4.91
CA SER A 13 5.91 -11.52 -3.75
C SER A 13 6.53 -12.68 -2.97
N ALA A 14 7.10 -13.67 -3.66
CA ALA A 14 7.80 -14.78 -3.02
C ALA A 14 9.06 -14.28 -2.28
N GLU A 15 9.82 -13.37 -2.90
CA GLU A 15 10.99 -12.74 -2.29
C GLU A 15 10.62 -11.93 -1.03
N ILE A 16 9.57 -11.12 -1.07
CA ILE A 16 9.07 -10.36 0.08
C ILE A 16 8.63 -11.31 1.19
N THR A 17 7.91 -12.38 0.86
CA THR A 17 7.46 -13.37 1.86
C THR A 17 8.66 -14.03 2.55
N ASN A 18 9.67 -14.45 1.78
CA ASN A 18 10.89 -15.03 2.33
C ASN A 18 11.65 -14.05 3.23
N PHE A 19 11.77 -12.79 2.81
CA PHE A 19 12.43 -11.73 3.58
C PHE A 19 11.72 -11.45 4.91
N VAL A 20 10.40 -11.27 4.89
CA VAL A 20 9.61 -10.91 6.08
C VAL A 20 9.46 -12.09 7.04
N THR A 21 9.39 -13.33 6.53
CA THR A 21 9.21 -14.54 7.36
C THR A 21 10.53 -15.20 7.79
N GLY A 22 11.68 -14.71 7.32
CA GLY A 22 12.99 -15.32 7.59
C GLY A 22 13.20 -16.69 6.93
N GLN A 23 12.29 -17.12 6.05
CA GLN A 23 12.42 -18.38 5.31
C GLN A 23 13.39 -18.17 4.14
N THR A 24 14.66 -18.54 4.33
CA THR A 24 15.57 -18.74 3.19
C THR A 24 15.06 -19.93 2.37
N PRO A 25 15.03 -19.85 1.03
CA PRO A 25 14.57 -20.97 0.20
C PRO A 25 15.50 -22.16 0.43
N THR A 26 15.02 -23.14 1.19
CA THR A 26 15.71 -24.41 1.39
C THR A 26 15.58 -25.19 0.09
N THR A 27 16.54 -25.01 -0.80
CA THR A 27 16.78 -25.97 -1.88
C THR A 27 17.00 -27.33 -1.23
N ALA A 28 16.07 -28.26 -1.45
CA ALA A 28 16.16 -29.62 -1.00
C ALA A 28 17.42 -30.27 -1.59
N ALA A 29 18.49 -30.33 -0.80
CA ALA A 29 19.63 -31.20 -1.02
C ALA A 29 19.88 -31.98 0.27
N SER A 30 19.56 -33.28 0.21
CA SER A 30 19.79 -34.26 1.26
C SER A 30 21.27 -34.36 1.63
N SER A 31 21.64 -34.07 2.89
CA SER A 31 22.62 -34.86 3.68
C SER A 31 22.99 -34.16 5.01
N SER A 32 22.56 -34.78 6.12
CA SER A 32 23.17 -34.92 7.46
C SER A 32 24.23 -33.93 8.01
N SER A 33 23.95 -33.46 9.24
CA SER A 33 24.87 -33.11 10.37
C SER A 33 25.25 -31.63 10.58
N PRO A 34 25.61 -31.20 11.82
CA PRO A 34 24.67 -30.80 12.86
C PRO A 34 24.78 -29.31 13.24
N ALA A 35 23.73 -28.83 13.92
CA ALA A 35 23.60 -27.63 14.74
C ALA A 35 24.76 -26.62 14.67
N ARG A 36 24.59 -25.60 13.84
CA ARG A 36 25.37 -24.36 13.95
C ARG A 36 24.65 -23.45 14.94
N GLU A 37 25.24 -23.33 16.13
CA GLU A 37 24.93 -22.29 17.10
C GLU A 37 25.01 -20.93 16.40
N SER A 38 23.87 -20.26 16.25
CA SER A 38 23.81 -18.89 15.78
C SER A 38 24.06 -17.96 16.96
N SER A 39 25.28 -17.44 17.04
CA SER A 39 25.65 -16.29 17.87
C SER A 39 24.67 -15.12 17.65
N PRO A 40 24.07 -14.53 18.70
CA PRO A 40 23.13 -13.42 18.55
C PRO A 40 23.89 -12.10 18.62
N THR A 41 24.33 -11.57 17.49
CA THR A 41 24.83 -10.18 17.41
C THR A 41 24.68 -9.61 16.00
N GLU A 42 23.48 -9.10 15.71
CA GLU A 42 23.22 -7.90 14.91
C GLU A 42 21.71 -7.61 15.07
N ASN A 43 21.36 -6.41 15.53
CA ASN A 43 20.02 -5.99 16.00
C ASN A 43 18.83 -6.75 15.40
N ASP A 44 17.95 -7.31 16.26
CA ASP A 44 16.63 -7.87 15.91
C ASP A 44 15.69 -6.80 15.34
N LEU A 45 16.03 -6.23 14.18
CA LEU A 45 15.20 -5.26 13.48
C LEU A 45 14.01 -5.99 12.87
N LEU A 46 12.82 -5.43 13.06
CA LEU A 46 11.60 -5.91 12.39
C LEU A 46 11.81 -5.83 10.86
N PRO A 47 11.74 -6.96 10.13
CA PRO A 47 11.91 -6.94 8.68
C PRO A 47 10.71 -6.26 8.01
N VAL A 48 10.93 -5.05 7.48
CA VAL A 48 9.88 -4.25 6.81
C VAL A 48 10.22 -4.11 5.32
N ALA A 49 9.29 -4.52 4.46
CA ALA A 49 9.38 -4.28 3.02
C ALA A 49 8.63 -2.99 2.65
N LEU A 50 9.36 -2.00 2.12
CA LEU A 50 8.78 -0.75 1.63
C LEU A 50 8.60 -0.79 0.12
N LEU A 51 7.41 -0.43 -0.36
CA LEU A 51 7.03 -0.46 -1.79
C LEU A 51 6.68 0.95 -2.29
N PRO A 52 7.67 1.81 -2.61
CA PRO A 52 7.42 3.21 -2.94
C PRO A 52 6.89 3.44 -4.37
N SER A 53 7.07 2.48 -5.28
CA SER A 53 6.73 2.63 -6.70
C SER A 53 5.29 2.23 -7.04
N GLY A 54 4.44 2.08 -6.02
CA GLY A 54 3.07 1.56 -6.17
C GLY A 54 2.99 0.04 -6.12
N TYR A 55 1.78 -0.46 -5.90
CA TYR A 55 1.48 -1.89 -5.84
C TYR A 55 0.11 -2.17 -6.49
N CYS A 56 -0.53 -3.29 -6.14
CA CYS A 56 -1.81 -3.79 -6.66
C CYS A 56 -2.78 -2.72 -7.17
N LEU A 57 -3.20 -1.78 -6.32
CA LEU A 57 -4.16 -0.74 -6.69
C LEU A 57 -3.59 0.23 -7.72
N THR A 58 -2.36 0.74 -7.52
CA THR A 58 -1.70 1.68 -8.45
C THR A 58 -1.63 1.13 -9.87
N TYR A 59 -1.26 -0.14 -10.02
CA TYR A 59 -1.17 -0.77 -11.33
C TYR A 59 -2.56 -1.07 -11.90
N SER A 60 -3.49 -1.54 -11.07
CA SER A 60 -4.87 -1.80 -11.51
C SER A 60 -5.53 -0.53 -12.03
N ASP A 61 -5.42 0.60 -11.31
CA ASP A 61 -5.91 1.91 -11.74
C ASP A 61 -5.27 2.33 -13.06
N ARG A 62 -3.92 2.31 -13.12
CA ARG A 62 -3.18 2.76 -14.30
C ARG A 62 -3.55 2.00 -15.56
N PHE A 63 -3.65 0.67 -15.47
CA PHE A 63 -3.92 -0.18 -16.62
C PHE A 63 -5.40 -0.22 -16.98
N ALA A 64 -6.31 -0.12 -16.00
CA ALA A 64 -7.74 -0.02 -16.27
C ALA A 64 -8.09 1.29 -16.99
N CYS A 65 -7.49 2.40 -16.58
CA CYS A 65 -7.70 3.72 -17.19
C CYS A 65 -7.05 3.88 -18.58
N SER A 66 -6.04 3.08 -18.92
CA SER A 66 -5.36 3.16 -20.22
C SER A 66 -5.84 2.13 -21.24
N ALA A 67 -6.51 1.06 -20.80
CA ALA A 67 -7.06 0.07 -21.70
C ALA A 67 -8.31 0.61 -22.44
N GLN A 68 -8.35 0.39 -23.74
CA GLN A 68 -9.56 0.67 -24.53
C GLN A 68 -10.58 -0.44 -24.27
N ILE A 69 -11.68 -0.09 -23.62
CA ILE A 69 -12.82 -0.98 -23.44
C ILE A 69 -13.66 -0.93 -24.71
N SER A 70 -13.71 -2.04 -25.45
CA SER A 70 -14.41 -2.16 -26.74
C SER A 70 -15.55 -3.18 -26.71
N ASP A 71 -15.79 -3.76 -25.54
CA ASP A 71 -16.84 -4.73 -25.26
C ASP A 71 -17.87 -4.15 -24.28
N ASN A 72 -18.73 -5.01 -23.73
CA ASN A 72 -19.83 -4.60 -22.85
C ASN A 72 -19.43 -4.40 -21.38
N TYR A 73 -18.14 -4.45 -21.02
CA TYR A 73 -17.74 -4.22 -19.63
C TYR A 73 -17.94 -2.75 -19.23
N ALA A 74 -18.57 -2.50 -18.09
CA ALA A 74 -18.53 -1.17 -17.49
C ALA A 74 -17.10 -0.87 -17.00
N PRO A 75 -16.65 0.40 -16.97
CA PRO A 75 -15.31 0.76 -16.49
C PRO A 75 -14.98 0.21 -15.10
N VAL A 76 -15.97 0.20 -14.20
CA VAL A 76 -15.82 -0.35 -12.84
C VAL A 76 -15.58 -1.85 -12.85
N ASP A 77 -16.30 -2.60 -13.69
CA ASP A 77 -16.16 -4.05 -13.78
C ASP A 77 -14.79 -4.43 -14.39
N HIS A 78 -14.34 -3.66 -15.39
CA HIS A 78 -13.02 -3.83 -15.99
C HIS A 78 -11.90 -3.58 -14.96
N TRP A 79 -12.04 -2.53 -14.15
CA TRP A 79 -11.12 -2.25 -13.04
C TRP A 79 -11.15 -3.36 -11.98
N GLN A 80 -12.34 -3.80 -11.56
CA GLN A 80 -12.49 -4.89 -10.60
C GLN A 80 -11.82 -6.17 -11.11
N TRP A 81 -12.02 -6.52 -12.38
CA TRP A 81 -11.37 -7.67 -12.99
C TRP A 81 -9.84 -7.57 -12.90
N MET A 82 -9.25 -6.43 -13.28
CA MET A 82 -7.81 -6.20 -13.12
C MET A 82 -7.35 -6.26 -11.65
N ALA A 83 -8.09 -5.65 -10.72
CA ALA A 83 -7.74 -5.70 -9.30
C ALA A 83 -7.72 -7.15 -8.78
N THR A 84 -8.65 -8.00 -9.24
CA THR A 84 -8.71 -9.39 -8.78
C THR A 84 -7.56 -10.27 -9.27
N MET A 85 -6.79 -9.87 -10.29
CA MET A 85 -5.65 -10.67 -10.77
C MET A 85 -4.48 -10.72 -9.78
N TRP A 86 -4.43 -9.76 -8.84
CA TRP A 86 -3.40 -9.71 -7.81
C TRP A 86 -3.65 -10.67 -6.64
N ARG A 87 -4.74 -11.44 -6.67
CA ARG A 87 -5.00 -12.49 -5.67
C ARG A 87 -3.88 -13.52 -5.66
N GLY A 88 -3.50 -13.95 -4.46
CA GLY A 88 -2.39 -14.90 -4.26
C GLY A 88 -1.02 -14.26 -4.14
N LEU A 89 -0.92 -12.93 -4.29
CA LEU A 89 0.27 -12.15 -3.93
C LEU A 89 0.18 -11.69 -2.47
N VAL A 90 1.33 -11.38 -1.88
CA VAL A 90 1.44 -10.85 -0.52
C VAL A 90 0.64 -9.55 -0.38
N ALA A 91 -0.19 -9.45 0.67
CA ALA A 91 -0.95 -8.25 0.94
C ALA A 91 -0.15 -7.32 1.87
N PRO A 92 -0.18 -5.99 1.65
CA PRO A 92 0.47 -5.05 2.56
C PRO A 92 -0.34 -4.91 3.86
N ASP A 93 0.35 -4.84 4.99
CA ASP A 93 -0.28 -4.55 6.29
C ASP A 93 -0.70 -3.07 6.42
N LEU A 94 0.02 -2.18 5.75
CA LEU A 94 -0.27 -0.75 5.66
C LEU A 94 -0.14 -0.26 4.22
N THR A 95 -1.18 0.39 3.71
CA THR A 95 -1.13 1.14 2.44
C THR A 95 -1.23 2.63 2.72
N ILE A 96 -0.27 3.42 2.24
CA ILE A 96 -0.31 4.87 2.31
C ILE A 96 -0.66 5.41 0.92
N TYR A 97 -1.84 6.00 0.80
CA TYR A 97 -2.35 6.59 -0.43
C TYR A 97 -2.19 8.10 -0.39
N VAL A 98 -1.51 8.66 -1.37
CA VAL A 98 -1.22 10.10 -1.44
C VAL A 98 -2.15 10.72 -2.47
N LEU A 99 -3.02 11.62 -2.01
CA LEU A 99 -3.94 12.39 -2.81
C LEU A 99 -3.41 13.80 -3.02
N ASP A 100 -3.34 14.18 -4.28
CA ASP A 100 -3.20 15.58 -4.66
C ASP A 100 -4.61 16.21 -4.71
N GLU A 101 -4.82 17.30 -3.96
CA GLU A 101 -6.07 18.07 -3.94
C GLU A 101 -6.44 18.62 -5.34
N ALA A 102 -5.44 18.83 -6.21
CA ALA A 102 -5.67 19.23 -7.60
C ALA A 102 -6.21 18.08 -8.46
N SER A 103 -6.15 16.82 -7.99
CA SER A 103 -6.66 15.69 -8.76
C SER A 103 -8.20 15.72 -8.83
N PRO A 104 -8.81 15.49 -10.01
CA PRO A 104 -10.26 15.43 -10.15
C PRO A 104 -10.89 14.31 -9.29
N PHE A 105 -10.12 13.30 -8.93
CA PHE A 105 -10.52 12.19 -8.05
C PHE A 105 -10.63 12.62 -6.58
N ALA A 106 -9.76 13.53 -6.11
CA ALA A 106 -9.89 14.08 -4.77
C ALA A 106 -11.22 14.81 -4.61
N ARG A 107 -11.67 15.56 -5.63
CA ARG A 107 -12.89 16.39 -5.61
C ARG A 107 -14.20 15.62 -5.40
N ASP A 108 -14.28 14.39 -5.89
CA ASP A 108 -15.48 13.54 -5.74
C ASP A 108 -15.53 12.88 -4.34
N HIS A 109 -14.38 12.41 -3.84
CA HIS A 109 -14.25 11.92 -2.46
C HIS A 109 -14.21 13.02 -1.38
N LEU A 110 -14.21 14.30 -1.79
CA LEU A 110 -14.25 15.48 -0.91
C LEU A 110 -15.69 15.88 -0.53
N HIS A 111 -16.70 15.38 -1.25
CA HIS A 111 -18.12 15.62 -0.96
C HIS A 111 -18.78 14.35 -0.46
N GLY A 112 -18.29 13.83 0.68
CA GLY A 112 -19.15 13.01 1.52
C GLY A 112 -20.44 13.79 1.83
N GLU A 113 -21.55 13.08 1.91
CA GLU A 113 -22.93 13.57 2.06
C GLU A 113 -23.20 14.24 3.42
N ASP A 114 -22.27 15.06 3.92
CA ASP A 114 -22.51 15.92 5.06
C ASP A 114 -23.15 17.21 4.53
N GLU A 115 -24.48 17.25 4.67
CA GLU A 115 -25.39 18.36 4.39
C GLU A 115 -25.14 19.58 5.31
N TYR A 116 -23.88 19.95 5.56
CA TYR A 116 -23.51 21.18 6.26
C TYR A 116 -22.21 21.76 5.71
N GLY A 117 -22.37 22.68 4.76
CA GLY A 117 -21.51 23.85 4.69
C GLY A 117 -20.37 23.77 3.68
N ALA A 118 -20.48 24.63 2.67
CA ALA A 118 -19.33 25.31 2.11
C ALA A 118 -18.58 26.06 3.23
N GLY A 119 -17.67 25.36 3.91
CA GLY A 119 -16.85 25.85 5.00
C GLY A 119 -15.62 24.98 5.07
N GLY A 120 -14.44 25.59 4.97
CA GLY A 120 -13.18 24.90 4.76
C GLY A 120 -13.00 23.69 5.67
N TYR A 121 -12.56 22.60 5.06
CA TYR A 121 -11.95 21.48 5.76
C TYR A 121 -11.00 22.07 6.80
N ASP A 122 -11.18 21.69 8.05
CA ASP A 122 -10.21 22.05 9.07
C ASP A 122 -8.83 21.56 8.57
N SER A 123 -7.92 22.51 8.37
CA SER A 123 -6.49 22.33 8.11
C SER A 123 -5.81 21.36 9.12
N GLY A 124 -6.56 20.86 10.12
CA GLY A 124 -6.20 19.83 11.07
C GLY A 124 -6.00 18.41 10.54
N GLN A 125 -6.75 17.93 9.53
CA GLN A 125 -6.75 16.49 9.20
C GLN A 125 -6.21 16.15 7.80
N ALA A 126 -4.97 16.56 7.53
CA ALA A 126 -4.25 16.22 6.29
C ALA A 126 -3.89 14.73 6.16
N VAL A 127 -4.00 13.95 7.25
CA VAL A 127 -3.78 12.50 7.27
C VAL A 127 -4.99 11.82 7.90
N GLU A 128 -5.59 10.89 7.16
CA GLU A 128 -6.74 10.10 7.58
C GLU A 128 -6.31 8.63 7.72
N PHE A 129 -6.41 8.07 8.92
CA PHE A 129 -6.09 6.67 9.19
C PHE A 129 -7.36 5.82 9.29
N LYS A 130 -7.49 4.83 8.40
CA LYS A 130 -8.59 3.86 8.38
C LYS A 130 -8.05 2.48 8.72
N ARG A 131 -8.44 1.96 9.88
CA ARG A 131 -8.27 0.54 10.21
C ARG A 131 -9.43 -0.24 9.62
N THR A 132 -9.15 -1.24 8.82
CA THR A 132 -10.19 -2.16 8.35
C THR A 132 -10.45 -3.22 9.43
N ASN A 133 -11.58 -3.93 9.36
CA ASN A 133 -11.84 -5.09 10.24
C ASN A 133 -10.89 -6.27 9.97
N LEU A 134 -10.07 -6.17 8.91
CA LEU A 134 -9.00 -7.09 8.57
C LEU A 134 -7.67 -6.53 9.13
N LYS A 135 -6.62 -7.34 9.23
CA LYS A 135 -5.30 -6.90 9.73
C LYS A 135 -4.64 -5.76 8.91
N MET A 136 -5.28 -5.30 7.84
CA MET A 136 -4.83 -4.25 6.94
C MET A 136 -5.29 -2.86 7.40
N ALA A 137 -4.42 -1.88 7.23
CA ALA A 137 -4.71 -0.47 7.44
C ALA A 137 -4.45 0.36 6.19
N VAL A 138 -5.18 1.46 6.07
CA VAL A 138 -5.02 2.45 4.98
C VAL A 138 -4.82 3.82 5.60
N MET A 139 -3.77 4.54 5.18
CA MET A 139 -3.58 5.95 5.46
C MET A 139 -3.81 6.74 4.18
N VAL A 140 -4.63 7.78 4.24
CA VAL A 140 -4.81 8.73 3.14
C VAL A 140 -4.12 10.04 3.53
N VAL A 141 -3.18 10.48 2.70
CA VAL A 141 -2.40 11.71 2.91
C VAL A 141 -2.82 12.71 1.84
N ARG A 142 -3.29 13.88 2.25
CA ARG A 142 -3.71 14.95 1.36
C ARG A 142 -2.59 15.97 1.23
N LEU A 143 -2.15 16.20 0.00
CA LEU A 143 -1.17 17.22 -0.34
C LEU A 143 -1.88 18.52 -0.69
N ASN A 144 -1.38 19.62 -0.12
CA ASN A 144 -1.88 20.95 -0.43
C ASN A 144 -1.18 21.50 -1.68
N GLU A 145 -1.96 21.97 -2.64
CA GLU A 145 -1.48 22.51 -3.92
C GLU A 145 -0.53 23.71 -3.73
N ALA A 146 -0.78 24.57 -2.73
CA ALA A 146 -0.06 25.82 -2.55
C ALA A 146 1.41 25.65 -2.14
N SER A 147 1.79 24.49 -1.59
CA SER A 147 3.15 24.22 -1.13
C SER A 147 4.01 23.44 -2.12
N GLY A 148 3.44 22.94 -3.23
CA GLY A 148 4.17 22.12 -4.20
C GLY A 148 4.80 20.84 -3.61
N GLY A 149 4.31 20.38 -2.46
CA GLY A 149 4.91 19.30 -1.69
C GLY A 149 4.27 19.11 -0.31
N LEU A 150 4.80 18.12 0.43
CA LEU A 150 4.36 17.78 1.78
C LEU A 150 4.72 18.91 2.75
N LEU A 151 3.71 19.51 3.38
CA LEU A 151 3.93 20.47 4.46
C LEU A 151 4.59 19.77 5.65
N GLU A 152 5.51 20.47 6.34
CA GLU A 152 6.18 19.95 7.54
C GLU A 152 5.17 19.46 8.61
N LYS A 153 4.03 20.16 8.76
CA LYS A 153 2.93 19.74 9.64
C LYS A 153 2.36 18.37 9.23
N THR A 154 2.15 18.15 7.93
CA THR A 154 1.62 16.90 7.40
C THR A 154 2.65 15.78 7.50
N GLU A 155 3.92 16.06 7.26
CA GLU A 155 5.02 15.11 7.46
C GLU A 155 5.11 14.64 8.91
N ARG A 156 5.13 15.58 9.87
CA ARG A 156 5.14 15.26 11.30
C ARG A 156 3.91 14.45 11.71
N ARG A 157 2.73 14.78 11.16
CA ARG A 157 1.50 14.02 11.45
C ARG A 157 1.57 12.61 10.86
N LEU A 158 2.04 12.46 9.63
CA LEU A 158 2.20 11.15 9.00
C LEU A 158 3.19 10.28 9.79
N GLY A 159 4.34 10.84 10.19
CA GLY A 159 5.32 10.14 11.02
C GLY A 159 4.73 9.67 12.35
N PHE A 160 3.93 10.51 13.00
CA PHE A 160 3.20 10.14 14.22
C PHE A 160 2.24 8.97 13.99
N GLU A 161 1.41 9.02 12.94
CA GLU A 161 0.44 7.95 12.63
C GLU A 161 1.12 6.62 12.29
N VAL A 162 2.20 6.67 11.50
CA VAL A 162 2.99 5.48 11.19
C VAL A 162 3.61 4.88 12.46
N LEU A 163 4.16 5.73 13.34
CA LEU A 163 4.74 5.26 14.61
C LEU A 163 3.68 4.64 15.53
N GLU A 164 2.50 5.26 15.64
CA GLU A 164 1.39 4.72 16.41
C GLU A 164 0.88 3.40 15.82
N TRP A 165 0.80 3.29 14.49
CA TRP A 165 0.43 2.04 13.82
C TRP A 165 1.45 0.93 14.13
N VAL A 166 2.76 1.23 14.05
CA VAL A 166 3.81 0.26 14.38
C VAL A 166 3.72 -0.16 15.85
N ARG A 167 3.55 0.79 16.77
CA ARG A 167 3.49 0.51 18.21
C ARG A 167 2.25 -0.32 18.59
N ASN A 168 1.13 -0.11 17.91
CA ASN A 168 -0.14 -0.78 18.18
C ASN A 168 -0.42 -1.94 17.20
N GLY A 169 0.62 -2.41 16.50
CA GLY A 169 0.53 -3.43 15.46
C GLY A 169 0.24 -4.83 16.01
N PRO A 170 -0.54 -5.67 15.30
CA PRO A 170 -0.83 -7.06 15.68
C PRO A 170 0.17 -8.08 15.10
N PHE A 171 1.36 -7.61 14.67
CA PHE A 171 2.40 -8.42 14.01
C PHE A 171 3.37 -9.06 15.00
#